data_AF-A0A445MRQ4-F1
#
_entry.id   AF-A0A445MRQ4-F1
#
_cell.length_a   1.000
_cell.length_b   1.000
_cell.length_c   1.000
_cell.angle_alpha   90.00
_cell.angle_beta   90.00
_cell.angle_gamma   90.00
#
_symmetry.space_group_name_H-M   'P 1'
#
loop_
_entity.id
_entity.type
_entity.pdbx_description
1 polymer ?
#
loop_
_entity_poly.entity_id
_entity_poly.type
_entity_poly.pdbx_seq_one_letter_code
_entity_poly.pdbx_strand_id
1 'polypeptide(L)'
;MDDREHLNQRFLELDSLPVRLSREDAQNRGHEFEELVQDLFSIEKMLRKGSYHTSDGRSEQIDGALNIDGIRALLEIKWVSSGLAASALYSFIGKVEGKFVGTVGIFLSKAELSDNFLNSLRSGRRQCVIVIHGEDVDYLFKPTFPVKDYITAILDHLSYDNQFHLSAKEFWRKNIRSLKKKTNIHPLINKALETKDYTNIIYEWVEDIGSKDATDLSEKCIETYL
;
A
#
# COMPACT_ATOMS: atom_id res chain seq x y z
N MET A 1 -6.18 15.59 -13.84
CA MET A 1 -5.71 14.20 -13.96
C MET A 1 -5.57 13.70 -12.53
N ASP A 2 -6.19 12.57 -12.19
CA ASP A 2 -6.12 12.00 -10.83
C ASP A 2 -4.65 11.79 -10.41
N ASP A 3 -4.28 12.12 -9.17
CA ASP A 3 -2.90 12.02 -8.66
C ASP A 3 -2.37 10.59 -8.80
N ARG A 4 -3.25 9.60 -8.62
CA ARG A 4 -2.95 8.17 -8.79
C ARG A 4 -2.67 7.81 -10.26
N GLU A 5 -3.37 8.43 -11.21
CA GLU A 5 -3.16 8.20 -12.64
C GLU A 5 -1.82 8.80 -13.08
N HIS A 6 -1.51 10.02 -12.62
CA HIS A 6 -0.22 10.65 -12.92
C HIS A 6 0.95 9.85 -12.36
N LEU A 7 0.82 9.35 -11.13
CA LEU A 7 1.82 8.49 -10.51
C LEU A 7 2.01 7.17 -11.29
N ASN A 8 0.91 6.56 -11.75
CA ASN A 8 0.97 5.36 -12.57
C ASN A 8 1.77 5.59 -13.86
N GLN A 9 1.51 6.69 -14.57
CA GLN A 9 2.24 7.02 -15.81
C GLN A 9 3.74 7.19 -15.56
N ARG A 10 4.15 7.94 -14.52
CA ARG A 10 5.57 8.09 -14.16
C ARG A 10 6.23 6.75 -13.82
N PHE A 11 5.52 5.87 -13.12
CA PHE A 11 6.01 4.52 -12.84
C PHE A 11 6.20 3.68 -14.11
N LEU A 12 5.25 3.73 -15.04
CA LEU A 12 5.35 3.02 -16.33
C LEU A 12 6.51 3.55 -17.18
N GLU A 13 6.73 4.86 -17.20
CA GLU A 13 7.88 5.48 -17.86
C GLU A 13 9.20 4.95 -17.26
N LEU A 14 9.33 4.95 -15.93
CA LEU A 14 10.50 4.43 -15.25
C LEU A 14 10.71 2.92 -15.47
N ASP A 15 9.63 2.12 -15.50
CA ASP A 15 9.71 0.68 -15.73
C ASP A 15 10.10 0.35 -17.17
N SER A 16 9.71 1.18 -18.13
CA SER A 16 10.04 1.03 -19.56
C SER A 16 11.52 1.23 -19.89
N LEU A 17 12.31 1.82 -18.98
CA LEU A 17 13.74 2.03 -19.18
C LEU A 17 14.49 0.70 -19.33
N PRO A 18 15.51 0.63 -20.21
CA PRO A 18 16.22 -0.61 -20.52
C PRO A 18 16.85 -1.24 -19.27
N VAL A 19 16.95 -2.57 -19.27
CA VAL A 19 17.50 -3.34 -18.13
C VAL A 19 19.01 -3.15 -17.99
N ARG A 20 19.71 -2.98 -19.12
CA ARG A 20 21.15 -2.67 -19.14
C ARG A 20 21.34 -1.17 -19.10
N LEU A 21 21.67 -0.69 -17.91
CA LEU A 21 21.98 0.71 -17.63
C LEU A 21 23.45 0.84 -17.24
N SER A 22 24.01 2.03 -17.42
CA SER A 22 25.26 2.37 -16.76
C SER A 22 25.06 2.32 -15.24
N ARG A 23 26.14 2.30 -14.47
CA ARG A 23 26.04 2.31 -13.00
C ARG A 23 25.32 3.56 -12.49
N GLU A 24 25.58 4.70 -13.11
CA GLU A 24 24.97 5.98 -12.77
C GLU A 24 23.48 5.98 -13.08
N ASP A 25 23.09 5.52 -14.27
CA ASP A 25 21.68 5.41 -14.66
C ASP A 25 20.91 4.44 -13.75
N ALA A 26 21.54 3.33 -13.33
CA ALA A 26 20.93 2.39 -12.38
C ALA A 26 20.72 3.00 -10.99
N GLN A 27 21.65 3.86 -10.54
CA GLN A 27 21.50 4.59 -9.28
C GLN A 27 20.40 5.64 -9.38
N ASN A 28 20.36 6.41 -10.47
CA ASN A 28 19.30 7.39 -10.73
C ASN A 28 17.93 6.73 -10.78
N ARG A 29 17.80 5.59 -11.48
CA ARG A 29 16.56 4.80 -11.50
C ARG A 29 16.13 4.35 -10.10
N GLY A 30 17.08 3.94 -9.26
CA GLY A 30 16.80 3.58 -7.88
C GLY A 30 16.27 4.75 -7.06
N HIS A 31 16.85 5.94 -7.24
CA HIS A 31 16.42 7.17 -6.57
C HIS A 31 15.04 7.63 -7.05
N GLU A 32 14.81 7.66 -8.36
CA GLU A 32 13.50 8.00 -8.94
C GLU A 32 12.41 7.03 -8.47
N PHE A 33 12.73 5.75 -8.33
CA PHE A 33 11.80 4.78 -7.76
C PHE A 33 11.51 5.03 -6.28
N GLU A 34 12.53 5.39 -5.51
CA GLU A 34 12.38 5.76 -4.10
C GLU A 34 11.40 6.93 -3.94
N GLU A 35 11.54 7.96 -4.78
CA GLU A 35 10.63 9.10 -4.85
C GLU A 35 9.20 8.68 -5.22
N LEU A 36 9.02 7.84 -6.25
CA LEU A 36 7.69 7.37 -6.67
C LEU A 36 6.97 6.59 -5.55
N VAL A 37 7.69 5.77 -4.81
CA VAL A 37 7.11 5.03 -3.68
C VAL A 37 6.77 5.97 -2.52
N GLN A 38 7.57 7.01 -2.28
CA GLN A 38 7.22 8.02 -1.28
C GLN A 38 5.98 8.83 -1.71
N ASP A 39 5.90 9.24 -2.96
CA ASP A 39 4.73 9.91 -3.53
C ASP A 39 3.48 9.05 -3.39
N LEU A 40 3.59 7.74 -3.69
CA LEU A 40 2.53 6.75 -3.48
C LEU A 40 2.03 6.79 -2.04
N PHE A 41 2.92 6.63 -1.06
CA PHE A 41 2.54 6.59 0.35
C PHE A 41 2.07 7.96 0.87
N SER A 42 2.50 9.06 0.26
CA SER A 42 2.03 10.41 0.55
C SER A 42 0.58 10.60 0.10
N ILE A 43 0.25 10.20 -1.14
CA ILE A 43 -1.12 10.22 -1.69
C ILE A 43 -2.06 9.36 -0.84
N GLU A 44 -1.59 8.18 -0.41
CA GLU A 44 -2.32 7.28 0.49
C GLU A 44 -2.38 7.78 1.96
N LYS A 45 -1.80 8.95 2.26
CA LYS A 45 -1.74 9.56 3.60
C LYS A 45 -1.07 8.68 4.67
N MET A 46 -0.17 7.79 4.25
CA MET A 46 0.59 6.91 5.12
C MET A 46 2.00 7.44 5.39
N LEU A 47 2.59 8.24 4.51
CA LEU A 47 3.94 8.78 4.70
C LEU A 47 3.97 9.81 5.83
N ARG A 48 4.83 9.57 6.83
CA ARG A 48 5.08 10.50 7.94
C ARG A 48 6.36 11.30 7.75
N LYS A 49 7.37 10.66 7.16
CA LYS A 49 8.67 11.26 6.89
C LYS A 49 9.26 10.55 5.67
N GLY A 50 9.72 11.33 4.69
CA GLY A 50 10.55 10.84 3.59
C GLY A 50 11.96 10.46 4.07
N SER A 51 12.88 10.24 3.14
CA SER A 51 14.23 9.71 3.44
C SER A 51 14.98 10.55 4.48
N TYR A 52 15.67 9.88 5.41
CA TYR A 52 16.45 10.54 6.44
C TYR A 52 17.57 9.66 7.00
N HIS A 53 18.53 10.31 7.66
CA HIS A 53 19.57 9.65 8.43
C HIS A 53 19.22 9.67 9.93
N THR A 54 19.51 8.57 10.63
CA THR A 54 19.35 8.53 12.09
C THR A 54 20.33 9.48 12.79
N SER A 55 19.90 10.10 13.89
CA SER A 55 20.71 11.05 14.66
C SER A 55 21.54 10.39 15.78
N ASP A 56 21.54 9.06 15.86
CA ASP A 56 22.17 8.26 16.93
C ASP A 56 23.67 7.98 16.71
N GLY A 57 24.33 8.77 15.86
CA GLY A 57 25.76 8.67 15.57
C GLY A 57 26.14 7.55 14.61
N ARG A 58 25.20 6.65 14.25
CA ARG A 58 25.40 5.63 13.19
C ARG A 58 25.08 6.15 11.79
N SER A 59 24.33 7.25 11.70
CA SER A 59 23.87 7.86 10.44
C SER A 59 23.31 6.83 9.48
N GLU A 60 22.43 5.94 9.99
CA GLU A 60 21.78 4.93 9.15
C GLU A 60 20.76 5.63 8.24
N GLN A 61 20.82 5.38 6.93
CA GLN A 61 19.80 5.83 5.98
C GLN A 61 18.53 4.98 6.14
N ILE A 62 17.40 5.66 6.20
CA ILE A 62 16.03 5.13 6.15
C ILE A 62 15.31 5.81 5.00
N ASP A 63 14.71 5.03 4.11
CA ASP A 63 14.09 5.54 2.87
C ASP A 63 12.71 6.16 3.17
N GLY A 64 12.07 5.77 4.26
CA GLY A 64 10.88 6.46 4.76
C GLY A 64 10.36 5.93 6.10
N ALA A 65 9.46 6.69 6.70
CA ALA A 65 8.68 6.28 7.87
C ALA A 65 7.19 6.47 7.60
N LEU A 66 6.41 5.43 7.86
CA LEU A 66 4.98 5.36 7.59
C LEU A 66 4.17 5.23 8.88
N ASN A 67 2.89 5.60 8.80
CA ASN A 67 1.86 5.30 9.77
C ASN A 67 0.69 4.60 9.06
N ILE A 68 0.48 3.34 9.38
CA ILE A 68 -0.60 2.51 8.82
C ILE A 68 -1.56 2.22 9.97
N ASP A 69 -2.66 2.98 10.05
CA ASP A 69 -3.68 2.84 11.09
C ASP A 69 -3.14 2.77 12.53
N GLY A 70 -2.15 3.61 12.83
CA GLY A 70 -1.52 3.70 14.15
C GLY A 70 -0.28 2.83 14.31
N ILE A 71 -0.01 1.94 13.36
CA ILE A 71 1.19 1.11 13.30
C ILE A 71 2.31 1.93 12.63
N ARG A 72 3.43 2.07 13.35
CA ARG A 72 4.64 2.73 12.84
C ARG A 72 5.44 1.74 12.02
N ALA A 73 5.77 2.11 10.79
CA ALA A 73 6.59 1.28 9.92
C ALA A 73 7.79 2.05 9.38
N LEU A 74 8.95 1.39 9.31
CA LEU A 74 10.08 1.86 8.50
C LEU A 74 9.94 1.32 7.09
N LEU A 75 10.38 2.10 6.11
CA LEU A 75 10.34 1.75 4.70
C LEU A 75 11.77 1.62 4.17
N GLU A 76 12.02 0.54 3.43
CA GLU A 76 13.24 0.32 2.64
C GLU A 76 12.83 -0.07 1.23
N ILE A 77 13.41 0.60 0.23
CA ILE A 77 13.03 0.52 -1.17
C ILE A 77 14.25 0.04 -1.99
N LYS A 78 14.01 -0.87 -2.94
CA LYS A 78 15.04 -1.40 -3.85
C LYS A 78 14.52 -1.54 -5.27
N TRP A 79 15.26 -0.96 -6.21
CA TRP A 79 15.19 -1.28 -7.64
C TRP A 79 16.54 -1.85 -8.08
N VAL A 80 16.70 -3.17 -7.95
CA VAL A 80 17.95 -3.87 -8.32
C VAL A 80 17.64 -5.09 -9.18
N SER A 81 18.62 -5.60 -9.91
CA SER A 81 18.48 -6.85 -10.68
C SER A 81 18.20 -8.05 -9.77
N SER A 82 17.58 -9.10 -10.31
CA SER A 82 17.31 -10.34 -9.58
C SER A 82 18.60 -10.90 -8.94
N GLY A 83 18.51 -11.30 -7.67
CA GLY A 83 19.66 -11.79 -6.90
C GLY A 83 20.10 -10.92 -5.71
N LEU A 84 19.19 -10.10 -5.16
CA LEU A 84 19.47 -9.38 -3.92
C LEU A 84 19.87 -10.35 -2.80
N ALA A 85 21.00 -10.08 -2.15
CA ALA A 85 21.51 -10.91 -1.07
C ALA A 85 20.65 -10.79 0.20
N ALA A 86 20.47 -11.90 0.92
CA ALA A 86 19.75 -11.92 2.21
C ALA A 86 20.34 -10.96 3.26
N SER A 87 21.62 -10.58 3.12
CA SER A 87 22.26 -9.56 3.96
C SER A 87 21.55 -8.21 3.92
N ALA A 88 20.96 -7.82 2.78
CA ALA A 88 20.20 -6.58 2.69
C ALA A 88 18.96 -6.62 3.62
N LEU A 89 18.26 -7.75 3.64
CA LEU A 89 17.13 -7.95 4.54
C LEU A 89 17.56 -7.98 6.00
N TYR A 90 18.63 -8.71 6.33
CA TYR A 90 19.12 -8.76 7.70
C TYR A 90 19.58 -7.40 8.23
N SER A 91 20.24 -6.60 7.39
CA SER A 91 20.58 -5.22 7.73
C SER A 91 19.32 -4.41 8.03
N PHE A 92 18.29 -4.51 7.20
CA PHE A 92 17.04 -3.80 7.42
C PHE A 92 16.29 -4.30 8.68
N ILE A 93 16.23 -5.60 8.92
CA ILE A 93 15.69 -6.18 10.17
C ILE A 93 16.41 -5.59 11.38
N GLY A 94 17.74 -5.48 11.36
CA GLY A 94 18.51 -4.85 12.42
C GLY A 94 18.11 -3.39 12.68
N LYS A 95 17.85 -2.61 11.61
CA LYS A 95 17.36 -1.24 11.73
C LYS A 95 15.98 -1.18 12.42
N VAL A 96 15.08 -2.10 12.07
CA VAL A 96 13.72 -2.20 12.64
C VAL A 96 13.76 -2.64 14.11
N GLU A 97 14.52 -3.70 14.42
CA GLU A 97 14.71 -4.22 15.78
C GLU A 97 15.34 -3.19 16.71
N GLY A 98 16.13 -2.26 16.16
CA GLY A 98 16.70 -1.13 16.91
C GLY A 98 15.73 0.00 17.24
N LYS A 99 14.45 -0.06 16.82
CA LYS A 99 13.45 0.99 17.11
C LYS A 99 12.52 0.59 18.27
N PHE A 100 11.62 1.51 18.64
CA PHE A 100 10.66 1.28 19.71
C PHE A 100 9.78 0.05 19.45
N VAL A 101 9.47 -0.70 20.50
CA VAL A 101 8.66 -1.92 20.43
C VAL A 101 7.34 -1.67 19.67
N GLY A 102 7.01 -2.57 18.75
CA GLY A 102 5.83 -2.46 17.89
C GLY A 102 6.08 -1.69 16.57
N THR A 103 7.30 -1.19 16.34
CA THR A 103 7.70 -0.73 15.00
C THR A 103 7.92 -1.93 14.08
N VAL A 104 7.31 -1.90 12.89
CA VAL A 104 7.50 -2.92 11.84
C VAL A 104 8.33 -2.36 10.69
N GLY A 105 8.78 -3.20 9.78
CA GLY A 105 9.42 -2.82 8.53
C GLY A 105 8.55 -3.15 7.32
N ILE A 106 8.67 -2.36 6.25
CA ILE A 106 8.18 -2.67 4.92
C ILE A 106 9.38 -2.64 3.98
N PHE A 107 9.69 -3.79 3.40
CA PHE A 107 10.73 -3.97 2.41
C PHE A 107 10.08 -4.09 1.04
N LEU A 108 10.31 -3.11 0.17
CA LEU A 108 9.70 -3.03 -1.16
C LEU A 108 10.78 -3.20 -2.23
N SER A 109 10.64 -4.23 -3.06
CA SER A 109 11.58 -4.52 -4.15
C SER A 109 10.86 -4.59 -5.49
N LYS A 110 11.23 -3.76 -6.47
CA LYS A 110 10.65 -3.90 -7.82
C LYS A 110 10.93 -5.28 -8.42
N ALA A 111 12.14 -5.80 -8.26
CA ALA A 111 12.46 -7.13 -8.72
C ALA A 111 11.88 -8.21 -7.82
N GLU A 112 11.53 -9.34 -8.42
CA GLU A 112 11.12 -10.53 -7.69
C GLU A 112 12.29 -11.07 -6.83
N LEU A 113 11.98 -11.40 -5.58
CA LEU A 113 12.94 -11.91 -4.61
C LEU A 113 12.91 -13.43 -4.61
N SER A 114 14.09 -14.04 -4.52
CA SER A 114 14.19 -15.50 -4.51
C SER A 114 13.58 -16.14 -3.27
N ASP A 115 13.15 -17.40 -3.38
CA ASP A 115 12.70 -18.19 -2.23
C ASP A 115 13.73 -18.23 -1.10
N ASN A 116 15.03 -18.28 -1.42
CA ASN A 116 16.09 -18.24 -0.42
C ASN A 116 16.10 -16.93 0.38
N PHE A 117 15.83 -15.81 -0.29
CA PHE A 117 15.69 -14.51 0.36
C PHE A 117 14.44 -14.51 1.26
N LEU A 118 13.30 -15.02 0.79
CA LEU A 118 12.08 -15.08 1.59
C LEU A 118 12.20 -16.05 2.77
N ASN A 119 12.88 -17.18 2.58
CA ASN A 119 13.17 -18.15 3.65
C ASN A 119 14.09 -17.55 4.72
N SER A 120 14.89 -16.53 4.39
CA SER A 120 15.73 -15.85 5.38
C SER A 120 14.91 -15.14 6.46
N LEU A 121 13.69 -14.67 6.15
CA LEU A 121 12.71 -14.17 7.13
C LEU A 121 12.35 -15.22 8.18
N ARG A 122 12.41 -16.50 7.81
CA ARG A 122 11.98 -17.65 8.63
C ARG A 122 13.05 -18.16 9.58
N SER A 123 14.28 -17.63 9.54
CA SER A 123 15.47 -18.19 10.21
C SER A 123 15.51 -17.99 11.75
N GLY A 124 14.36 -18.08 12.44
CA GLY A 124 14.30 -18.09 13.90
C GLY A 124 14.24 -16.71 14.58
N ARG A 125 14.00 -15.63 13.83
CA ARG A 125 13.68 -14.29 14.40
C ARG A 125 12.19 -14.01 14.34
N ARG A 126 11.73 -13.10 15.19
CA ARG A 126 10.35 -12.61 15.16
C ARG A 126 10.08 -11.95 13.81
N GLN A 127 9.00 -12.34 13.12
CA GLN A 127 8.57 -11.66 11.90
C GLN A 127 8.20 -10.22 12.25
N CYS A 128 9.00 -9.26 11.79
CA CYS A 128 8.76 -7.83 11.99
C CYS A 128 8.81 -7.03 10.69
N VAL A 129 9.02 -7.69 9.55
CA VAL A 129 9.13 -7.06 8.23
C VAL A 129 8.08 -7.64 7.27
N ILE A 130 7.33 -6.77 6.62
CA ILE A 130 6.52 -7.08 5.45
C ILE A 130 7.42 -7.02 4.21
N VAL A 131 7.28 -7.97 3.29
CA VAL A 131 8.00 -7.94 2.02
C VAL A 131 6.98 -7.85 0.88
N ILE A 132 7.12 -6.82 0.05
CA ILE A 132 6.33 -6.58 -1.16
C ILE A 132 7.30 -6.57 -2.34
N HIS A 133 7.10 -7.43 -3.34
CA HIS A 133 8.07 -7.53 -4.43
C HIS A 133 7.48 -7.96 -5.76
N GLY A 134 8.23 -7.73 -6.85
CA GLY A 134 7.85 -8.19 -8.19
C GLY A 134 6.50 -7.62 -8.64
N GLU A 135 5.62 -8.50 -9.11
CA GLU A 135 4.28 -8.14 -9.62
C GLU A 135 3.45 -7.38 -8.57
N ASP A 136 3.67 -7.59 -7.27
CA ASP A 136 2.93 -6.86 -6.23
C ASP A 136 3.16 -5.35 -6.29
N VAL A 137 4.39 -4.94 -6.62
CA VAL A 137 4.73 -3.52 -6.80
C VAL A 137 3.95 -2.94 -7.97
N ASP A 138 3.80 -3.70 -9.07
CA ASP A 138 3.03 -3.25 -10.23
C ASP A 138 1.55 -3.04 -9.88
N TYR A 139 0.99 -3.84 -8.96
CA TYR A 139 -0.36 -3.60 -8.43
C TYR A 139 -0.43 -2.35 -7.57
N LEU A 140 0.57 -2.06 -6.74
CA LEU A 140 0.56 -0.87 -5.88
C LEU A 140 0.40 0.43 -6.68
N PHE A 141 1.00 0.49 -7.87
CA PHE A 141 0.93 1.66 -8.75
C PHE A 141 -0.33 1.71 -9.63
N LYS A 142 -1.19 0.69 -9.64
CA LYS A 142 -2.46 0.76 -10.39
C LYS A 142 -3.38 1.81 -9.75
N PRO A 143 -4.01 2.71 -10.54
CA PRO A 143 -4.78 3.82 -9.97
C PRO A 143 -5.85 3.40 -8.95
N THR A 144 -6.55 2.30 -9.24
CA THR A 144 -7.69 1.80 -8.45
C THR A 144 -7.32 0.78 -7.37
N PHE A 145 -6.04 0.45 -7.19
CA PHE A 145 -5.63 -0.55 -6.21
C PHE A 145 -5.58 0.05 -4.78
N PRO A 146 -6.29 -0.51 -3.79
CA PRO A 146 -6.37 0.05 -2.45
C PRO A 146 -5.13 -0.37 -1.65
N VAL A 147 -4.07 0.43 -1.75
CA VAL A 147 -2.75 0.16 -1.17
C VAL A 147 -2.84 0.00 0.35
N LYS A 148 -3.54 0.91 1.02
CA LYS A 148 -3.70 0.88 2.47
C LYS A 148 -4.39 -0.40 2.95
N ASP A 149 -5.47 -0.80 2.28
CA ASP A 149 -6.21 -2.02 2.61
C ASP A 149 -5.35 -3.27 2.36
N TYR A 150 -4.55 -3.26 1.30
CA TYR A 150 -3.64 -4.37 0.99
C TYR A 150 -2.59 -4.54 2.09
N ILE A 151 -1.93 -3.47 2.52
CA ILE A 151 -0.92 -3.53 3.59
C ILE A 151 -1.55 -3.97 4.92
N THR A 152 -2.75 -3.48 5.22
CA THR A 152 -3.52 -3.90 6.40
C THR A 152 -3.85 -5.39 6.33
N ALA A 153 -4.29 -5.88 5.16
CA ALA A 153 -4.56 -7.29 4.96
C ALA A 153 -3.29 -8.15 5.09
N ILE A 154 -2.12 -7.66 4.65
CA ILE A 154 -0.85 -8.35 4.90
C ILE A 154 -0.57 -8.40 6.40
N LEU A 155 -0.72 -7.30 7.14
CA LEU A 155 -0.51 -7.26 8.59
C LEU A 155 -1.38 -8.29 9.32
N ASP A 156 -2.67 -8.34 8.98
CA ASP A 156 -3.60 -9.32 9.53
C ASP A 156 -3.16 -10.76 9.19
N HIS A 157 -2.79 -10.99 7.93
CA HIS A 157 -2.36 -12.30 7.45
C HIS A 157 -1.07 -12.80 8.14
N LEU A 158 -0.08 -11.91 8.29
CA LEU A 158 1.16 -12.19 9.02
C LEU A 158 0.90 -12.41 10.53
N SER A 159 -0.09 -11.73 11.09
CA SER A 159 -0.38 -11.76 12.53
C SER A 159 -1.24 -12.94 12.96
N TYR A 160 -2.20 -13.37 12.13
CA TYR A 160 -3.21 -14.37 12.50
C TYR A 160 -3.02 -15.72 11.80
N ASP A 161 -2.57 -15.73 10.54
CA ASP A 161 -2.60 -16.92 9.69
C ASP A 161 -1.25 -17.66 9.61
N ASN A 162 -0.20 -17.09 10.20
CA ASN A 162 1.19 -17.62 10.17
C ASN A 162 1.68 -17.93 8.74
N GLN A 163 1.14 -17.22 7.75
CA GLN A 163 1.58 -17.23 6.36
C GLN A 163 2.42 -15.97 6.13
N PHE A 164 3.51 -16.10 5.37
CA PHE A 164 4.57 -15.08 5.31
C PHE A 164 4.46 -14.12 4.12
N HIS A 165 3.47 -14.33 3.26
CA HIS A 165 3.28 -13.53 2.05
C HIS A 165 1.83 -13.64 1.58
N LEU A 166 1.19 -12.49 1.38
CA LEU A 166 -0.09 -12.37 0.69
C LEU A 166 0.18 -11.56 -0.57
N SER A 167 0.09 -12.19 -1.75
CA SER A 167 0.30 -11.46 -3.02
C SER A 167 -0.81 -10.45 -3.28
N ALA A 168 -0.46 -9.35 -3.95
CA ALA A 168 -1.39 -8.29 -4.33
C ALA A 168 -2.47 -8.82 -5.27
N LYS A 169 -2.09 -9.76 -6.15
CA LYS A 169 -3.02 -10.46 -7.05
C LYS A 169 -4.07 -11.27 -6.29
N GLU A 170 -3.66 -12.01 -5.26
CA GLU A 170 -4.59 -12.77 -4.43
C GLU A 170 -5.55 -11.84 -3.67
N PHE A 171 -5.00 -10.79 -3.05
CA PHE A 171 -5.79 -9.77 -2.38
C PHE A 171 -6.80 -9.12 -3.33
N TRP A 172 -6.35 -8.69 -4.51
CA TRP A 172 -7.20 -8.04 -5.52
C TRP A 172 -8.36 -8.93 -5.96
N ARG A 173 -8.09 -10.21 -6.19
CA ARG A 173 -9.10 -11.20 -6.57
C ARG A 173 -10.16 -11.39 -5.47
N LYS A 174 -9.77 -11.39 -4.19
CA LYS A 174 -10.70 -11.47 -3.05
C LYS A 174 -11.51 -10.17 -2.92
N ASN A 175 -10.85 -9.02 -3.07
CA ASN A 175 -11.47 -7.70 -2.96
C ASN A 175 -12.56 -7.50 -4.03
N ILE A 176 -12.26 -7.76 -5.31
CA ILE A 176 -13.25 -7.68 -6.40
C ILE A 176 -14.47 -8.58 -6.14
N ARG A 177 -14.25 -9.79 -5.62
CA ARG A 177 -15.36 -10.71 -5.28
C ARG A 177 -16.23 -10.15 -4.15
N SER A 178 -15.61 -9.54 -3.14
CA SER A 178 -16.31 -8.89 -2.03
C SER A 178 -17.15 -7.71 -2.53
N LEU A 179 -16.58 -6.83 -3.37
CA LEU A 179 -17.28 -5.71 -3.98
C LEU A 179 -18.48 -6.18 -4.82
N LYS A 180 -18.30 -7.18 -5.69
CA LYS A 180 -19.40 -7.78 -6.47
C LYS A 180 -20.48 -8.42 -5.61
N LYS A 181 -20.13 -8.96 -4.44
CA LYS A 181 -21.11 -9.52 -3.50
C LYS A 181 -21.91 -8.40 -2.81
N LYS A 182 -21.29 -7.27 -2.49
CA LYS A 182 -21.96 -6.09 -1.91
C LYS A 182 -22.93 -5.43 -2.90
N THR A 183 -22.62 -5.42 -4.19
CA THR A 183 -23.52 -4.86 -5.23
C THR A 183 -24.70 -5.79 -5.57
N ASN A 184 -24.61 -7.08 -5.23
CA ASN A 184 -25.75 -8.00 -5.32
C ASN A 184 -26.68 -7.81 -4.12
N ILE A 185 -27.59 -6.85 -4.22
CA ILE A 185 -28.67 -6.67 -3.25
C ILE A 185 -29.58 -7.91 -3.29
N HIS A 186 -29.88 -8.50 -2.13
CA HIS A 186 -30.77 -9.66 -2.05
C HIS A 186 -32.16 -9.32 -2.63
N PRO A 187 -32.80 -10.19 -3.44
CA PRO A 187 -34.07 -9.86 -4.12
C PRO A 187 -35.19 -9.36 -3.20
N LEU A 188 -35.26 -9.89 -1.97
CA LEU A 188 -36.23 -9.42 -0.96
C LEU A 188 -35.92 -8.01 -0.44
N ILE A 189 -34.63 -7.66 -0.31
CA ILE A 189 -34.23 -6.30 0.07
C ILE A 189 -34.53 -5.35 -1.09
N ASN A 190 -34.21 -5.74 -2.32
CA ASN A 190 -34.50 -4.92 -3.50
C ASN A 190 -36.01 -4.66 -3.64
N LYS A 191 -36.83 -5.70 -3.47
CA LYS A 191 -38.31 -5.59 -3.47
C LYS A 191 -38.83 -4.71 -2.33
N ALA A 192 -38.22 -4.79 -1.15
CA ALA A 192 -38.60 -3.94 -0.02
C ALA A 192 -38.22 -2.47 -0.25
N LEU A 193 -37.09 -2.21 -0.91
CA LEU A 193 -36.63 -0.88 -1.30
C LEU A 193 -37.47 -0.28 -2.43
N GLU A 194 -37.84 -1.06 -3.44
CA GLU A 194 -38.66 -0.58 -4.58
C GLU A 194 -40.09 -0.18 -4.18
N THR A 195 -40.60 -0.71 -3.06
CA THR A 195 -42.02 -0.56 -2.66
C THR A 195 -42.25 0.50 -1.59
N LYS A 196 -41.21 1.18 -1.11
CA LYS A 196 -41.33 2.21 -0.07
C LYS A 196 -40.83 3.55 -0.56
N ASP A 197 -41.62 4.58 -0.27
CA ASP A 197 -41.20 5.96 -0.43
C ASP A 197 -40.28 6.34 0.75
N TYR A 198 -39.00 6.51 0.44
CA TYR A 198 -37.98 6.92 1.41
C TYR A 198 -37.78 8.43 1.47
N THR A 199 -38.55 9.20 0.70
CA THR A 199 -38.42 10.65 0.64
C THR A 199 -38.53 11.26 2.03
N ASN A 200 -39.41 10.73 2.90
CA ASN A 200 -39.54 11.20 4.28
C ASN A 200 -38.32 10.87 5.16
N ILE A 201 -37.67 9.71 4.99
CA ILE A 201 -36.47 9.35 5.75
C ILE A 201 -35.28 10.21 5.31
N ILE A 202 -35.16 10.41 4.00
CA ILE A 202 -34.16 11.30 3.45
C ILE A 202 -34.42 12.70 4.01
N TYR A 203 -35.65 13.23 3.91
CA TYR A 203 -36.02 14.52 4.50
C TYR A 203 -35.64 14.63 5.97
N GLU A 204 -35.99 13.68 6.84
CA GLU A 204 -35.60 13.69 8.26
C GLU A 204 -34.07 13.76 8.46
N TRP A 205 -33.29 13.13 7.58
CA TRP A 205 -31.82 13.15 7.67
C TRP A 205 -31.20 14.44 7.14
N VAL A 206 -31.90 15.17 6.25
CA VAL A 206 -31.42 16.43 5.64
C VAL A 206 -32.15 17.67 6.18
N GLU A 207 -33.13 17.52 7.10
CA GLU A 207 -34.05 18.59 7.55
C GLU A 207 -33.30 19.78 8.17
N ASP A 208 -32.20 19.49 8.87
CA ASP A 208 -31.36 20.49 9.54
C ASP A 208 -30.12 20.92 8.72
N ILE A 209 -30.02 20.46 7.48
CA ILE A 209 -28.81 20.64 6.65
C ILE A 209 -29.07 21.75 5.62
N GLY A 210 -28.21 22.77 5.60
CA GLY A 210 -28.31 23.87 4.63
C GLY A 210 -28.16 23.40 3.19
N SER A 211 -28.69 24.15 2.21
CA SER A 211 -28.68 23.75 0.80
C SER A 211 -27.29 23.43 0.23
N LYS A 212 -26.26 24.11 0.74
CA LYS A 212 -24.86 23.85 0.37
C LYS A 212 -24.37 22.50 0.91
N ASP A 213 -24.62 22.23 2.18
CA ASP A 213 -24.22 20.98 2.84
C ASP A 213 -24.98 19.78 2.27
N ALA A 214 -26.25 19.97 1.87
CA ALA A 214 -27.03 18.95 1.17
C ALA A 214 -26.46 18.64 -0.23
N THR A 215 -25.94 19.66 -0.92
CA THR A 215 -25.27 19.50 -2.23
C THR A 215 -23.94 18.77 -2.05
N ASP A 216 -23.11 19.19 -1.10
CA ASP A 216 -21.84 18.52 -0.76
C ASP A 216 -22.07 17.05 -0.37
N LEU A 217 -23.11 16.76 0.42
CA LEU A 217 -23.47 15.40 0.81
C LEU A 217 -23.92 14.56 -0.39
N SER A 218 -24.68 15.17 -1.31
CA SER A 218 -25.13 14.53 -2.55
C SER A 218 -23.95 14.22 -3.47
N GLU A 219 -23.02 15.15 -3.65
CA GLU A 219 -21.78 14.94 -4.40
C GLU A 219 -20.94 13.83 -3.77
N LYS A 220 -20.79 13.82 -2.44
CA LYS A 220 -20.12 12.73 -1.71
C LYS A 220 -20.79 11.38 -1.93
N CYS A 221 -22.11 11.33 -1.88
CA CYS A 221 -22.86 10.09 -2.09
C CYS A 221 -22.71 9.59 -3.52
N ILE A 222 -22.71 10.49 -4.51
CA ILE A 222 -22.48 10.14 -5.91
C ILE A 222 -21.05 9.61 -6.06
N GLU A 223 -20.02 10.35 -5.62
CA GLU A 223 -18.62 9.88 -5.70
C GLU A 223 -18.37 8.56 -4.97
N THR A 224 -19.07 8.32 -3.85
CA THR A 224 -18.83 7.14 -3.02
C THR A 224 -19.58 5.90 -3.54
N TYR A 225 -20.73 6.07 -4.19
CA TYR A 225 -21.68 4.96 -4.45
C TYR A 225 -22.16 4.81 -5.89
N LEU A 226 -21.89 5.76 -6.80
CA LEU A 226 -22.31 5.72 -8.22
C LEU A 226 -21.10 5.83 -9.16
#